data_AF-A0A4Q3CRR1-F1
#
_entry.id   AF-A0A4Q3CRR1-F1
#
_cell.length_a   1.000
_cell.length_b   1.000
_cell.length_c   1.000
_cell.angle_alpha   90.00
_cell.angle_beta   90.00
_cell.angle_gamma   90.00
#
_symmetry.space_group_name_H-M   'P 1'
#
loop_
_entity.id
_entity.type
_entity.pdbx_description
1 polymer ?
#
loop_
_entity_poly.entity_id
_entity_poly.type
_entity_poly.pdbx_seq_one_letter_code
_entity_poly.pdbx_strand_id
1 'polypeptide(L)'
;MSAIAGAAIGFGLAALAGLLLLSQRYRLRPKSFELPFLKFDTSRFADLSAIQLFTNVSKVAIFPSSAAQNWLLNKPVEATPMMLIHVGWHIVCDAFVKNFGQYPSEENVQAHVHELGSQNAEFILTFAKIYAAAISHAEDIPYSFAEDYFMRAPSLGVRLSQSKDVMVEDFTELEIFKIVSMSIRAG
;
A
#
# COMPACT_ATOMS: atom_id res chain seq x y z
N MET A 1 2.63 -57.27 5.14
CA MET A 1 1.80 -56.71 4.05
C MET A 1 0.76 -55.69 4.53
N SER A 2 0.21 -55.80 5.75
CA SER A 2 -0.77 -54.85 6.30
C SER A 2 -0.27 -53.41 6.48
N ALA A 3 1.00 -53.22 6.85
CA ALA A 3 1.57 -51.88 7.08
C ALA A 3 1.69 -51.01 5.81
N ILE A 4 1.98 -51.63 4.67
CA ILE A 4 2.15 -50.92 3.39
C ILE A 4 0.79 -50.45 2.86
N ALA A 5 -0.25 -51.27 3.02
CA ALA A 5 -1.62 -50.90 2.66
C ALA A 5 -2.15 -49.75 3.52
N GLY A 6 -1.85 -49.74 4.82
CA GLY A 6 -2.21 -48.65 5.72
C GLY A 6 -1.55 -47.31 5.34
N ALA A 7 -0.25 -47.35 5.00
CA ALA A 7 0.48 -46.15 4.58
C ALA A 7 -0.05 -45.56 3.27
N ALA A 8 -0.39 -46.40 2.30
CA ALA A 8 -0.95 -45.96 1.02
C ALA A 8 -2.32 -45.27 1.18
N ILE A 9 -3.18 -45.81 2.05
CA ILE A 9 -4.50 -45.22 2.35
C ILE A 9 -4.33 -43.88 3.06
N GLY A 10 -3.42 -43.78 4.02
CA GLY A 10 -3.12 -42.53 4.72
C GLY A 10 -2.64 -41.43 3.77
N PHE A 11 -1.73 -41.78 2.85
CA PHE A 11 -1.23 -40.83 1.84
C PHE A 11 -2.32 -40.39 0.87
N GLY A 12 -3.17 -41.31 0.44
CA GLY A 12 -4.31 -41.02 -0.43
C GLY A 12 -5.29 -40.03 0.20
N LEU A 13 -5.62 -40.22 1.48
CA LEU A 13 -6.51 -39.31 2.21
C LEU A 13 -5.88 -37.93 2.43
N ALA A 14 -4.58 -37.86 2.75
CA ALA A 14 -3.87 -36.59 2.89
C ALA A 14 -3.80 -35.82 1.57
N ALA A 15 -3.52 -36.50 0.46
CA ALA A 15 -3.49 -35.90 -0.88
C ALA A 15 -4.87 -35.40 -1.31
N LEU A 16 -5.94 -36.16 -1.04
CA LEU A 16 -7.31 -35.78 -1.34
C LEU A 16 -7.76 -34.56 -0.51
N ALA A 17 -7.40 -34.53 0.77
CA ALA A 17 -7.66 -33.37 1.65
C ALA A 17 -6.91 -32.12 1.15
N GLY A 18 -5.64 -32.27 0.74
CA GLY A 18 -4.86 -31.19 0.13
C GLY A 18 -5.49 -30.65 -1.16
N LEU A 19 -5.95 -31.53 -2.04
CA LEU A 19 -6.64 -31.17 -3.29
C LEU A 19 -7.99 -30.49 -3.04
N LEU A 20 -8.76 -30.94 -2.05
CA LEU A 20 -10.03 -30.31 -1.65
C LEU A 20 -9.81 -28.91 -1.05
N LEU A 21 -8.78 -28.73 -0.23
CA LEU A 21 -8.44 -27.42 0.33
C LEU A 21 -7.98 -26.43 -0.76
N LEU A 22 -7.19 -26.90 -1.73
CA LEU A 22 -6.76 -26.09 -2.87
C LEU A 22 -7.94 -25.72 -3.79
N SER A 23 -8.86 -26.66 -4.06
CA SER A 23 -9.99 -26.43 -4.96
C SER A 23 -11.04 -25.46 -4.41
N GLN A 24 -11.22 -25.43 -3.08
CA GLN A 24 -12.15 -24.52 -2.41
C GLN A 24 -11.59 -23.11 -2.18
N ARG A 25 -10.43 -22.76 -2.76
CA ARG A 25 -9.74 -21.47 -2.52
C ARG A 25 -9.53 -21.18 -1.03
N TYR A 26 -9.33 -22.20 -0.20
CA TYR A 26 -8.92 -21.97 1.19
C TYR A 26 -7.52 -21.33 1.17
N ARG A 27 -7.49 -20.00 1.31
CA ARG A 27 -6.23 -19.27 1.49
C ARG A 27 -5.71 -19.59 2.88
N LEU A 28 -4.67 -20.41 2.95
CA LEU A 28 -3.88 -20.57 4.16
C LEU A 28 -3.34 -19.17 4.54
N ARG A 29 -3.97 -18.52 5.52
CA ARG A 29 -3.44 -17.30 6.13
C ARG A 29 -2.46 -17.75 7.22
N PRO A 30 -1.14 -17.51 7.07
CA PRO A 30 -0.19 -17.85 8.13
C PRO A 30 -0.56 -17.05 9.37
N LYS A 31 -0.92 -17.72 10.48
CA LYS A 31 -1.39 -17.08 11.73
C LYS A 31 -0.28 -16.34 12.48
N SER A 32 0.95 -16.79 12.35
CA SER A 32 2.11 -16.18 13.00
C SER A 32 3.36 -16.46 12.19
N PHE A 33 4.19 -15.44 12.03
CA PHE A 33 5.54 -15.57 11.50
C PHE A 33 6.51 -15.21 12.63
N GLU A 34 7.26 -16.19 13.13
CA GLU A 34 8.30 -15.95 14.13
C GLU A 34 9.66 -15.89 13.44
N LEU A 35 10.22 -14.69 13.37
CA LEU A 35 11.63 -14.47 13.09
C LEU A 35 12.35 -14.30 14.45
N PRO A 36 13.65 -14.64 14.54
CA PRO A 36 14.40 -14.57 15.79
C PRO A 36 14.48 -13.16 16.42
N PHE A 37 14.15 -12.12 15.65
CA PHE A 37 14.08 -10.72 16.08
C PHE A 37 12.67 -10.11 15.95
N LEU A 38 11.67 -10.86 15.47
CA LEU A 38 10.34 -10.32 15.19
C LEU A 38 9.26 -11.40 15.31
N LYS A 39 8.41 -11.30 16.33
CA LYS A 39 7.17 -12.08 16.41
C LYS A 39 6.05 -11.31 15.75
N PHE A 40 5.56 -11.80 14.63
CA PHE A 40 4.49 -11.16 13.87
C PHE A 40 3.21 -12.00 13.99
N ASP A 41 2.23 -11.49 14.73
CA ASP A 41 0.91 -12.11 14.88
C ASP A 41 -0.03 -11.52 13.82
N THR A 42 -0.37 -12.31 12.81
CA THR A 42 -1.22 -11.85 11.70
C THR A 42 -2.70 -11.80 12.08
N SER A 43 -3.09 -12.43 13.20
CA SER A 43 -4.49 -12.44 13.66
C SER A 43 -4.96 -11.06 14.11
N ARG A 44 -4.04 -10.23 14.60
CA ARG A 44 -4.34 -8.85 15.03
C ARG A 44 -4.46 -7.86 13.89
N PHE A 45 -4.10 -8.22 12.65
CA PHE A 45 -4.19 -7.30 11.51
C PHE A 45 -5.62 -6.87 11.20
N ALA A 46 -6.58 -7.74 11.47
CA ALA A 46 -8.00 -7.41 11.32
C ALA A 46 -8.48 -6.39 12.38
N ASP A 47 -7.79 -6.31 13.51
CA ASP A 47 -8.14 -5.41 14.63
C ASP A 47 -7.37 -4.09 14.59
N LEU A 48 -6.37 -3.96 13.72
CA LEU A 48 -5.61 -2.72 13.58
C LEU A 48 -6.43 -1.68 12.81
N SER A 49 -6.43 -0.44 13.30
CA SER A 49 -6.99 0.68 12.53
C SER A 49 -6.18 0.89 11.24
N ALA A 50 -6.78 1.48 10.21
CA ALA A 50 -6.10 1.78 8.95
C ALA A 50 -4.80 2.60 9.16
N ILE A 51 -4.81 3.49 10.17
CA ILE A 51 -3.64 4.28 10.60
C ILE A 51 -2.53 3.36 11.12
N GLN A 52 -2.83 2.44 12.04
CA GLN A 52 -1.84 1.52 12.60
C GLN A 52 -1.29 0.57 11.55
N LEU A 53 -2.16 0.04 10.69
CA LEU A 53 -1.77 -0.82 9.59
C LEU A 53 -0.82 -0.07 8.64
N PHE A 54 -1.15 1.17 8.28
CA PHE A 54 -0.27 2.01 7.50
C PHE A 54 1.06 2.27 8.19
N THR A 55 1.07 2.75 9.44
CA THR A 55 2.31 3.07 10.15
C THR A 55 3.23 1.86 10.29
N ASN A 56 2.68 0.67 10.55
CA ASN A 56 3.49 -0.53 10.78
C ASN A 56 3.94 -1.19 9.47
N VAL A 57 3.06 -1.27 8.47
CA VAL A 57 3.35 -2.00 7.22
C VAL A 57 4.08 -1.12 6.22
N SER A 58 3.68 0.14 6.07
CA SER A 58 4.30 1.04 5.10
C SER A 58 5.77 1.34 5.44
N LYS A 59 6.15 1.36 6.73
CA LYS A 59 7.54 1.53 7.17
C LYS A 59 8.49 0.45 6.64
N VAL A 60 7.98 -0.77 6.44
CA VAL A 60 8.78 -1.90 5.95
C VAL A 60 8.70 -2.02 4.43
N ALA A 61 7.57 -1.62 3.84
CA ALA A 61 7.28 -1.90 2.44
C ALA A 61 7.39 -0.69 1.49
N ILE A 62 7.34 0.53 2.02
CA ILE A 62 7.44 1.78 1.25
C ILE A 62 8.46 2.69 1.93
N PHE A 63 9.64 2.77 1.33
CA PHE A 63 10.69 3.69 1.79
C PHE A 63 10.25 5.14 1.59
N PRO A 64 10.68 6.07 2.45
CA PRO A 64 10.41 7.50 2.26
C PRO A 64 11.14 8.02 1.01
N SER A 65 10.47 8.93 0.29
CA SER A 65 11.01 9.64 -0.87
C SER A 65 11.96 10.76 -0.44
N SER A 66 13.15 10.81 -1.06
CA SER A 66 14.14 11.85 -0.80
C SER A 66 13.67 13.22 -1.32
N ALA A 67 12.94 13.25 -2.44
CA ALA A 67 12.33 14.48 -2.93
C ALA A 67 11.27 15.04 -1.98
N ALA A 68 10.42 14.17 -1.40
CA ALA A 68 9.44 14.60 -0.39
C ALA A 68 10.12 15.15 0.86
N GLN A 69 11.17 14.48 1.33
CA GLN A 69 11.96 14.96 2.46
C GLN A 69 12.59 16.33 2.17
N ASN A 70 13.21 16.49 1.00
CA ASN A 70 13.78 17.76 0.57
C ASN A 70 12.73 18.86 0.47
N TRP A 71 11.53 18.55 -0.02
CA TRP A 71 10.43 19.51 -0.08
C TRP A 71 10.00 19.97 1.32
N LEU A 72 9.87 19.04 2.28
CA LEU A 72 9.53 19.36 3.67
C LEU A 72 10.58 20.25 4.35
N LEU A 73 11.87 19.98 4.10
CA LEU A 73 12.99 20.74 4.67
C LEU A 73 13.08 22.16 4.11
N ASN A 74 12.70 22.35 2.84
CA ASN A 74 12.87 23.62 2.12
C ASN A 74 11.53 24.37 1.91
N LYS A 75 10.45 23.97 2.59
CA LYS A 75 9.12 24.55 2.35
C LYS A 75 9.06 26.04 2.74
N PRO A 76 8.50 26.92 1.89
CA PRO A 76 8.38 28.34 2.20
C PRO A 76 7.24 28.66 3.18
N VAL A 77 6.32 27.71 3.41
CA VAL A 77 5.14 27.87 4.27
C VAL A 77 5.02 26.65 5.19
N GLU A 78 4.58 26.87 6.42
CA GLU A 78 4.28 25.79 7.36
C GLU A 78 3.12 24.93 6.83
N ALA A 79 3.46 23.75 6.29
CA ALA A 79 2.48 22.76 5.90
C ALA A 79 1.62 22.29 7.09
N THR A 80 0.29 22.29 6.95
CA THR A 80 -0.61 21.67 7.93
C THR A 80 -0.68 20.15 7.71
N PRO A 81 -1.03 19.34 8.73
CA PRO A 81 -1.18 17.90 8.58
C PRO A 81 -2.15 17.51 7.45
N MET A 82 -3.29 18.21 7.36
CA MET A 82 -4.28 17.93 6.31
C MET A 82 -3.74 18.24 4.91
N MET A 83 -2.94 19.29 4.76
CA MET A 83 -2.29 19.62 3.47
C MET A 83 -1.34 18.50 3.02
N LEU A 84 -0.54 17.96 3.94
CA LEU A 84 0.38 16.85 3.65
C LEU A 84 -0.38 15.58 3.21
N ILE A 85 -1.46 15.23 3.92
CA ILE A 85 -2.30 14.08 3.55
C ILE A 85 -2.97 14.29 2.19
N HIS A 86 -3.47 15.50 1.92
CA HIS A 86 -4.11 15.81 0.65
C HIS A 86 -3.13 15.72 -0.52
N VAL A 87 -1.96 16.35 -0.39
CA VAL A 87 -0.91 16.27 -1.41
C VAL A 87 -0.46 14.82 -1.60
N GLY A 88 -0.20 14.09 -0.52
CA GLY A 88 0.19 12.68 -0.58
C GLY A 88 -0.84 11.83 -1.34
N TRP A 89 -2.14 12.02 -1.08
CA TRP A 89 -3.17 11.27 -1.81
C TRP A 89 -3.23 11.67 -3.29
N HIS A 90 -3.12 12.96 -3.60
CA HIS A 90 -3.11 13.45 -4.98
C HIS A 90 -2.00 12.82 -5.81
N ILE A 91 -0.79 12.68 -5.24
CA ILE A 91 0.35 12.02 -5.90
C ILE A 91 0.01 10.58 -6.29
N VAL A 92 -0.65 9.83 -5.40
CA VAL A 92 -1.07 8.45 -5.66
C VAL A 92 -2.16 8.41 -6.73
N CYS A 93 -3.13 9.33 -6.67
CA CYS A 93 -4.18 9.46 -7.69
C CYS A 93 -3.60 9.75 -9.07
N ASP A 94 -2.70 10.71 -9.20
CA ASP A 94 -2.10 11.09 -10.48
C ASP A 94 -1.33 9.92 -11.10
N ALA A 95 -0.53 9.23 -10.29
CA ALA A 95 0.18 8.04 -10.73
C ALA A 95 -0.80 6.95 -11.21
N PHE A 96 -1.88 6.71 -10.47
CA PHE A 96 -2.89 5.73 -10.87
C PHE A 96 -3.63 6.14 -12.15
N VAL A 97 -4.11 7.38 -12.25
CA VAL A 97 -4.81 7.92 -13.43
C VAL A 97 -3.91 7.90 -14.66
N LYS A 98 -2.64 8.27 -14.53
CA LYS A 98 -1.69 8.22 -15.65
C LYS A 98 -1.52 6.80 -16.21
N ASN A 99 -1.50 5.79 -15.33
CA ASN A 99 -1.31 4.41 -15.75
C ASN A 99 -2.62 3.75 -16.22
N PHE A 100 -3.75 3.99 -15.57
CA PHE A 100 -4.99 3.24 -15.80
C PHE A 100 -6.13 4.07 -16.41
N GLY A 101 -5.96 5.39 -16.54
CA GLY A 101 -6.96 6.29 -17.13
C GLY A 101 -8.21 6.52 -16.28
N GLN A 102 -8.20 6.08 -15.01
CA GLN A 102 -9.35 6.10 -14.11
C GLN A 102 -8.91 6.53 -12.70
N TYR A 103 -9.85 7.04 -11.90
CA TYR A 103 -9.57 7.37 -10.49
C TYR A 103 -9.45 6.09 -9.64
N PRO A 104 -8.59 6.03 -8.60
CA PRO A 104 -8.40 4.83 -7.76
C PRO A 104 -9.57 4.56 -6.80
N SER A 105 -10.74 4.20 -7.32
CA SER A 105 -11.84 3.63 -6.52
C SER A 105 -11.53 2.17 -6.14
N GLU A 106 -12.24 1.62 -5.15
CA GLU A 106 -12.05 0.21 -4.78
C GLU A 106 -12.31 -0.73 -5.95
N GLU A 107 -13.37 -0.48 -6.73
CA GLU A 107 -13.68 -1.23 -7.94
C GLU A 107 -12.55 -1.15 -8.98
N ASN A 108 -12.06 0.05 -9.28
CA ASN A 108 -11.02 0.26 -10.29
C ASN A 108 -9.68 -0.36 -9.86
N VAL A 109 -9.33 -0.26 -8.57
CA VAL A 109 -8.12 -0.90 -8.03
C VAL A 109 -8.22 -2.43 -8.11
N GLN A 110 -9.39 -3.01 -7.82
CA GLN A 110 -9.58 -4.46 -7.94
C GLN A 110 -9.56 -4.92 -9.40
N ALA A 111 -10.11 -4.13 -10.33
CA ALA A 111 -10.08 -4.41 -11.76
C ALA A 111 -8.64 -4.53 -12.30
N HIS A 112 -7.71 -3.76 -11.75
CA HIS A 112 -6.29 -3.76 -12.15
C HIS A 112 -5.36 -4.51 -11.19
N VAL A 113 -5.88 -5.32 -10.26
CA VAL A 113 -5.06 -5.98 -9.22
C VAL A 113 -3.96 -6.88 -9.80
N HIS A 114 -4.19 -7.46 -10.98
CA HIS A 114 -3.23 -8.31 -11.67
C HIS A 114 -2.03 -7.53 -12.21
N GLU A 115 -2.24 -6.30 -12.68
CA GLU A 115 -1.19 -5.41 -13.18
C GLU A 115 -0.46 -4.72 -12.03
N LEU A 116 -1.21 -4.28 -11.01
CA LEU A 116 -0.69 -3.61 -9.83
C LEU A 116 0.16 -4.52 -8.96
N GLY A 117 -0.24 -5.79 -8.84
CA GLY A 117 0.18 -6.66 -7.75
C GLY A 117 -0.63 -6.40 -6.49
N SER A 118 -0.95 -7.47 -5.75
CA SER A 118 -1.85 -7.43 -4.59
C SER A 118 -1.39 -6.45 -3.50
N GLN A 119 -0.08 -6.33 -3.28
CA GLN A 119 0.49 -5.43 -2.27
C GLN A 119 0.28 -3.96 -2.63
N ASN A 120 0.51 -3.56 -3.89
CA ASN A 120 0.29 -2.19 -4.33
C ASN A 120 -1.19 -1.81 -4.27
N ALA A 121 -2.06 -2.73 -4.70
CA ALA A 121 -3.51 -2.55 -4.60
C ALA A 121 -3.94 -2.29 -3.15
N GLU A 122 -3.46 -3.09 -2.20
CA GLU A 122 -3.76 -2.90 -0.77
C GLU A 122 -3.25 -1.56 -0.23
N PHE A 123 -2.07 -1.10 -0.66
CA PHE A 123 -1.57 0.22 -0.29
C PHE A 123 -2.43 1.34 -0.84
N ILE A 124 -2.81 1.32 -2.12
CA ILE A 124 -3.69 2.35 -2.70
C ILE A 124 -4.99 2.46 -1.90
N LEU A 125 -5.63 1.32 -1.60
CA LEU A 125 -6.86 1.29 -0.79
C LEU A 125 -6.64 1.81 0.64
N THR A 126 -5.48 1.53 1.22
CA THR A 126 -5.12 2.04 2.55
C THR A 126 -4.93 3.55 2.54
N PHE A 127 -4.23 4.10 1.54
CA PHE A 127 -4.11 5.55 1.33
C PHE A 127 -5.49 6.21 1.17
N ALA A 128 -6.36 5.64 0.32
CA ALA A 128 -7.72 6.14 0.12
C ALA A 128 -8.53 6.18 1.43
N LYS A 129 -8.47 5.12 2.23
CA LYS A 129 -9.17 5.02 3.52
C LYS A 129 -8.66 6.05 4.53
N ILE A 130 -7.34 6.26 4.60
CA ILE A 130 -6.74 7.28 5.47
C ILE A 130 -7.17 8.67 5.04
N TYR A 131 -7.12 8.96 3.74
CA TYR A 131 -7.55 10.25 3.21
C TYR A 131 -9.02 10.54 3.54
N ALA A 132 -9.91 9.57 3.35
CA ALA A 132 -11.33 9.70 3.69
C ALA A 132 -11.56 9.93 5.20
N ALA A 133 -10.84 9.20 6.06
CA ALA A 133 -10.91 9.39 7.51
C ALA A 133 -10.34 10.75 7.95
N ALA A 134 -9.25 11.18 7.33
CA ALA A 134 -8.58 12.46 7.61
C ALA A 134 -9.48 13.67 7.33
N ILE A 135 -10.27 13.64 6.24
CA ILE A 135 -11.24 14.70 5.94
C ILE A 135 -12.26 14.88 7.07
N SER A 136 -12.64 13.79 7.74
CA SER A 136 -13.65 13.82 8.80
C SER A 136 -13.10 14.25 10.16
N HIS A 137 -11.78 14.13 10.37
CA HIS A 137 -11.10 14.33 11.65
C HIS A 137 -9.83 15.17 11.51
N ALA A 138 -9.87 16.23 10.69
CA ALA A 138 -8.68 16.98 10.28
C ALA A 138 -7.87 17.56 11.47
N GLU A 139 -8.54 17.91 12.57
CA GLU A 139 -7.92 18.50 13.77
C GLU A 139 -7.14 17.49 14.62
N ASP A 140 -7.49 16.20 14.53
CA ASP A 140 -6.92 15.12 15.37
C ASP A 140 -5.66 14.49 14.77
N ILE A 141 -5.22 14.95 13.60
CA ILE A 141 -4.17 14.30 12.83
C ILE A 141 -2.79 14.74 13.33
N PRO A 142 -1.98 13.83 13.90
CA PRO A 142 -0.62 14.18 14.31
C PRO A 142 0.22 14.56 13.09
N TYR A 143 0.96 15.66 13.19
CA TYR A 143 1.82 16.13 12.10
C TYR A 143 2.82 15.05 11.65
N SER A 144 3.43 14.31 12.59
CA SER A 144 4.37 13.22 12.28
C SER A 144 3.75 12.09 11.45
N PHE A 145 2.46 11.79 11.67
CA PHE A 145 1.74 10.82 10.84
C PHE A 145 1.53 11.35 9.42
N ALA A 146 1.10 12.62 9.29
CA ALA A 146 0.88 13.25 8.00
C ALA A 146 2.19 13.39 7.19
N GLU A 147 3.30 13.67 7.86
CA GLU A 147 4.64 13.67 7.28
C GLU A 147 5.03 12.29 6.76
N ASP A 148 4.87 11.26 7.59
CA ASP A 148 5.10 9.86 7.21
C ASP A 148 4.23 9.45 6.00
N TYR A 149 2.97 9.86 5.98
CA TYR A 149 2.04 9.60 4.88
C TYR A 149 2.52 10.25 3.58
N PHE A 150 2.83 11.54 3.63
CA PHE A 150 3.31 12.31 2.50
C PHE A 150 4.65 11.79 1.96
N MET A 151 5.62 11.48 2.82
CA MET A 151 6.94 11.00 2.39
C MET A 151 6.87 9.67 1.63
N ARG A 152 5.85 8.84 1.87
CA ARG A 152 5.69 7.52 1.24
C ARG A 152 4.86 7.56 -0.04
N ALA A 153 4.06 8.60 -0.24
CA ALA A 153 3.21 8.74 -1.42
C ALA A 153 3.99 8.71 -2.75
N PRO A 154 5.10 9.47 -2.94
CA PRO A 154 5.85 9.42 -4.20
C PRO A 154 6.44 8.05 -4.49
N SER A 155 6.95 7.36 -3.47
CA SER A 155 7.52 6.01 -3.65
C SER A 155 6.47 4.99 -4.07
N LEU A 156 5.23 5.11 -3.58
CA LEU A 156 4.10 4.34 -4.12
C LEU A 156 3.81 4.75 -5.57
N GLY A 157 3.76 6.05 -5.87
CA GLY A 157 3.56 6.56 -7.23
C GLY A 157 4.57 6.02 -8.24
N VAL A 158 5.85 5.97 -7.90
CA VAL A 158 6.92 5.39 -8.73
C VAL A 158 6.67 3.90 -8.99
N ARG A 159 6.26 3.13 -7.96
CA ARG A 159 5.93 1.71 -8.11
C ARG A 159 4.75 1.49 -9.07
N LEU A 160 3.77 2.40 -9.10
CA LEU A 160 2.65 2.32 -10.03
C LEU A 160 3.11 2.58 -11.47
N SER A 161 4.01 3.54 -11.67
CA SER A 161 4.55 3.86 -13.01
C SER A 161 5.44 2.76 -13.59
N GLN A 162 6.11 1.96 -12.76
CA GLN A 162 6.92 0.82 -13.21
C GLN A 162 6.10 -0.39 -13.66
N SER A 163 4.80 -0.43 -13.37
CA SER A 163 3.95 -1.59 -13.71
C SER A 163 3.67 -1.72 -15.21
N LYS A 164 3.90 -0.65 -15.99
CA LYS A 164 3.81 -0.69 -17.44
C LYS A 164 5.21 -0.58 -18.03
N ASP A 165 5.57 -1.51 -18.91
CA ASP A 165 6.75 -1.52 -19.80
C ASP A 165 6.73 -0.34 -20.82
N VAL A 166 5.95 0.70 -20.53
CA VAL A 166 5.97 1.94 -21.26
C VAL A 166 7.25 2.64 -20.83
N MET A 167 8.11 2.91 -21.80
CA MET A 167 9.23 3.86 -21.71
C MET A 167 8.64 5.24 -21.39
N VAL A 168 8.15 5.42 -20.16
CA VAL A 168 7.80 6.73 -19.63
C VAL A 168 9.13 7.38 -19.38
N GLU A 169 9.54 8.25 -20.30
CA GLU A 169 10.63 9.20 -20.07
C GLU A 169 10.41 9.83 -18.69
N ASP A 170 11.26 9.40 -17.77
CA ASP A 170 11.51 9.96 -16.44
C ASP A 170 10.30 10.60 -15.76
N PHE A 171 9.41 9.75 -15.21
CA PHE A 171 8.60 10.12 -14.05
C PHE A 171 9.52 10.30 -12.84
N THR A 172 10.36 11.33 -12.91
CA THR A 172 11.27 11.70 -11.83
C THR A 172 10.44 12.30 -10.72
N GLU A 173 10.82 12.02 -9.47
CA GLU A 173 10.17 12.62 -8.29
C GLU A 173 10.05 14.16 -8.43
N LEU A 174 10.94 14.77 -9.21
CA LEU A 174 10.95 16.19 -9.57
C LEU A 174 9.69 16.68 -10.31
N GLU A 175 9.10 15.91 -11.22
CA GLU A 175 7.89 16.35 -11.96
C GLU A 175 6.67 16.43 -11.04
N ILE A 176 6.53 15.45 -10.14
CA ILE A 176 5.47 15.40 -9.12
C ILE A 176 5.54 16.66 -8.25
N PHE A 177 6.75 17.06 -7.86
CA PHE A 177 6.96 18.26 -7.03
C PHE A 177 6.81 19.58 -7.78
N LYS A 178 7.01 19.60 -9.11
CA LYS A 178 6.75 20.78 -9.93
C LYS A 178 5.26 21.14 -9.95
N ILE A 179 4.38 20.14 -9.97
CA ILE A 179 2.92 20.34 -9.91
C ILE A 179 2.51 20.89 -8.53
N VAL A 180 2.99 20.26 -7.45
CA VAL A 180 2.68 20.71 -6.07
C VAL A 180 3.16 22.15 -5.83
N SER A 181 4.35 22.50 -6.29
CA SER A 181 4.89 23.86 -6.12
C SER A 181 4.19 24.92 -6.99
N MET A 182 3.58 24.53 -8.10
CA MET A 182 2.74 25.43 -8.92
C MET A 182 1.38 25.69 -8.27
N SER A 183 0.72 24.67 -7.72
CA SER A 183 -0.59 24.82 -7.05
C SER A 183 -0.54 25.67 -5.79
N ILE A 184 0.56 25.63 -5.03
CA ILE A 184 0.74 26.43 -3.81
C ILE A 184 0.99 27.92 -4.12
N ARG A 185 1.57 28.26 -5.29
CA ARG A 185 1.79 29.66 -5.68
C ARG A 185 0.56 30.37 -6.23
N ALA A 186 -0.49 29.62 -6.57
CA ALA A 186 -1.68 30.14 -7.23
C ALA A 186 -2.86 30.43 -6.28
N GLY A 187 -2.76 30.03 -5.01
CA GLY A 187 -3.71 30.34 -3.94
C GLY A 187 -3.11 31.32 -2.95
#